data_AF-A0A176U1D7-F1
#
_entry.id   AF-A0A176U1D7-F1
#
_cell.length_a   1.000
_cell.length_b   1.000
_cell.length_c   1.000
_cell.angle_alpha   90.00
_cell.angle_beta   90.00
_cell.angle_gamma   90.00
#
_symmetry.space_group_name_H-M   'P 1'
#
loop_
_entity.id
_entity.type
_entity.pdbx_description
1 polymer ?
#
loop_
_entity_poly.entity_id
_entity_poly.type
_entity_poly.pdbx_seq_one_letter_code
_entity_poly.pdbx_strand_id
1 'polypeptide(L)'
;MNTNYSIPTPIIPFAPPVYAARFNPKPFTLDGRLDNEFWADIPFTDLFVDIEGSSRPTPRFATRAKIAWDHENLYFGAILEGNEIWGNITERDAVIFYDNDFEIFIDPDSDTQQYYEFEMNAKNAFWDLLLTKAYHDGGKPVNAFDIKGIRTAVHIDGKLNDPNAENKFWSVEVVMPFTTLMECSSKSDCACPDIGDYWRMNFSRVQWKVNVENGQYVKRRDPVTKNILPEDNWVWSPTGVINIHYPEMWGFVFFADETGNGDFSIPQDEYRKIILRQIYYLQSHYLEDHGHYAKTLEELGAPAFPVELNLETTSLTYIVSCPDTVGTGTLYLLSDGKCGRKEDLSKTIL
;
A
#
# COMPACT_ATOMS: atom_id res chain seq x y z
N MET A 1 -30.38 1.19 0.39
CA MET A 1 -30.07 2.25 -0.58
C MET A 1 -28.56 2.27 -0.67
N ASN A 2 -27.96 1.99 -1.84
CA ASN A 2 -26.52 2.16 -2.01
C ASN A 2 -26.27 3.66 -2.16
N THR A 3 -26.08 4.35 -1.03
CA THR A 3 -25.48 5.67 -1.02
C THR A 3 -23.99 5.47 -1.34
N ASN A 4 -23.56 5.99 -2.50
CA ASN A 4 -22.14 6.05 -2.84
C ASN A 4 -21.52 7.20 -2.05
N TYR A 5 -21.12 6.94 -0.81
CA TYR A 5 -20.38 7.89 0.00
C TYR A 5 -19.02 8.19 -0.60
N SER A 6 -18.49 9.40 -0.38
CA SER A 6 -17.17 9.80 -0.87
C SER A 6 -16.03 8.98 -0.25
N ILE A 7 -16.22 8.50 0.98
CA ILE A 7 -15.32 7.59 1.68
C ILE A 7 -16.03 6.25 1.91
N PRO A 8 -15.97 5.30 0.95
CA PRO A 8 -16.63 4.01 1.09
C PRO A 8 -15.98 3.14 2.18
N THR A 9 -16.80 2.43 2.94
CA THR A 9 -16.29 1.39 3.86
C THR A 9 -15.78 0.19 3.05
N PRO A 10 -14.59 -0.36 3.36
CA PRO A 10 -14.13 -1.64 2.82
C PRO A 10 -15.20 -2.74 2.88
N ILE A 11 -15.42 -3.45 1.76
CA ILE A 11 -16.43 -4.53 1.69
C ILE A 11 -15.92 -5.88 2.22
N ILE A 12 -14.68 -5.91 2.71
CA ILE A 12 -13.99 -7.10 3.21
C ILE A 12 -13.62 -6.92 4.68
N PRO A 13 -13.49 -8.02 5.46
CA PRO A 13 -13.01 -7.92 6.83
C PRO A 13 -11.53 -7.52 6.87
N PHE A 14 -11.11 -6.93 8.00
CA PHE A 14 -9.70 -6.69 8.27
C PHE A 14 -8.96 -8.02 8.49
N ALA A 15 -8.24 -8.45 7.46
CA ALA A 15 -7.39 -9.63 7.47
C ALA A 15 -6.16 -9.42 6.56
N PRO A 16 -5.37 -8.35 6.78
CA PRO A 16 -4.20 -8.10 5.95
C PRO A 16 -3.16 -9.22 6.10
N PRO A 17 -2.40 -9.52 5.05
CA PRO A 17 -1.34 -10.51 5.10
C PRO A 17 -0.18 -10.02 5.97
N VAL A 18 0.58 -10.98 6.51
CA VAL A 18 1.79 -10.74 7.29
C VAL A 18 2.97 -11.34 6.53
N TYR A 19 4.08 -10.60 6.44
CA TYR A 19 5.30 -11.02 5.77
C TYR A 19 6.53 -10.71 6.64
N ALA A 20 7.49 -11.63 6.66
CA ALA A 20 8.77 -11.46 7.35
C ALA A 20 9.88 -11.11 6.34
N ALA A 21 10.25 -9.83 6.28
CA ALA A 21 11.39 -9.37 5.50
C ALA A 21 12.68 -9.83 6.17
N ARG A 22 13.40 -10.76 5.54
CA ARG A 22 14.63 -11.32 6.10
C ARG A 22 15.77 -10.33 5.95
N PHE A 23 16.56 -10.19 7.01
CA PHE A 23 17.86 -9.54 6.92
C PHE A 23 18.75 -10.33 5.96
N ASN A 24 19.44 -9.68 5.04
CA ASN A 24 20.20 -10.36 3.99
C ASN A 24 21.56 -9.68 3.75
N PRO A 25 22.67 -10.23 4.29
CA PRO A 25 24.00 -9.66 4.11
C PRO A 25 24.66 -10.10 2.79
N LYS A 26 23.98 -10.89 1.96
CA LYS A 26 24.53 -11.39 0.71
C LYS A 26 24.82 -10.22 -0.25
N PRO A 27 25.87 -10.31 -1.09
CA PRO A 27 26.10 -9.31 -2.13
C PRO A 27 24.89 -9.18 -3.06
N PHE A 28 24.47 -7.95 -3.30
CA PHE A 28 23.37 -7.62 -4.19
C PHE A 28 23.90 -7.08 -5.53
N THR A 29 23.42 -7.65 -6.63
CA THR A 29 23.66 -7.14 -8.00
C THR A 29 22.33 -6.76 -8.59
N LEU A 30 22.20 -5.49 -8.99
CA LEU A 30 20.98 -4.96 -9.57
C LEU A 30 20.92 -5.28 -11.07
N ASP A 31 20.10 -6.23 -11.46
CA ASP A 31 19.92 -6.66 -12.86
C ASP A 31 18.46 -6.97 -13.24
N GLY A 32 17.53 -6.78 -12.31
CA GLY A 32 16.10 -7.00 -12.48
C GLY A 32 15.70 -8.47 -12.37
N ARG A 33 16.64 -9.39 -12.07
CA ARG A 33 16.38 -10.83 -12.02
C ARG A 33 16.21 -11.32 -10.59
N LEU A 34 15.26 -12.25 -10.40
CA LEU A 34 15.00 -12.86 -9.09
C LEU A 34 15.56 -14.28 -8.95
N ASP A 35 16.32 -14.76 -9.94
CA ASP A 35 16.92 -16.10 -9.98
C ASP A 35 18.40 -16.10 -9.56
N ASN A 36 18.83 -15.05 -8.86
CA ASN A 36 20.18 -14.92 -8.31
C ASN A 36 20.25 -15.39 -6.84
N GLU A 37 21.48 -15.54 -6.32
CA GLU A 37 21.77 -16.00 -4.96
C GLU A 37 21.22 -15.10 -3.85
N PHE A 38 21.08 -13.79 -4.12
CA PHE A 38 20.54 -12.84 -3.14
C PHE A 38 19.07 -13.18 -2.83
N TRP A 39 18.28 -13.50 -3.86
CA TRP A 39 16.85 -13.79 -3.71
C TRP A 39 16.52 -15.26 -3.42
N ALA A 40 17.46 -16.18 -3.60
CA ALA A 40 17.22 -17.63 -3.56
C ALA A 40 16.47 -18.10 -2.30
N ASP A 41 16.84 -17.56 -1.13
CA ASP A 41 16.26 -17.94 0.17
C ASP A 41 15.19 -16.95 0.67
N ILE A 42 14.87 -15.92 -0.10
CA ILE A 42 13.83 -14.95 0.25
C ILE A 42 12.48 -15.49 -0.26
N PRO A 43 11.50 -15.73 0.63
CA PRO A 43 10.21 -16.28 0.22
C PRO A 43 9.43 -15.26 -0.62
N PHE A 44 8.55 -15.76 -1.48
CA PHE A 44 7.57 -14.88 -2.13
C PHE A 44 6.43 -14.56 -1.15
N THR A 45 5.78 -13.40 -1.33
CA THR A 45 4.42 -13.14 -0.88
C THR A 45 3.45 -14.15 -1.48
N ASP A 46 2.24 -14.19 -0.95
CA ASP A 46 1.12 -14.79 -1.67
C ASP A 46 0.89 -14.08 -3.01
N LEU A 47 0.16 -14.77 -3.90
CA LEU A 47 -0.24 -14.21 -5.19
C LEU A 47 -1.16 -13.01 -4.97
N PHE A 48 -0.99 -12.00 -5.82
CA PHE A 48 -1.85 -10.84 -5.82
C PHE A 48 -3.28 -11.25 -6.18
N VAL A 49 -4.24 -10.52 -5.63
CA VAL A 49 -5.68 -10.70 -5.83
C VAL A 49 -6.27 -9.40 -6.34
N ASP A 50 -7.52 -9.41 -6.79
CA ASP A 50 -8.22 -8.16 -7.11
C ASP A 50 -8.32 -7.27 -5.86
N ILE A 51 -8.21 -5.95 -6.04
CA ILE A 51 -8.26 -4.95 -4.96
C ILE A 51 -9.56 -5.00 -4.15
N GLU A 52 -10.67 -5.41 -4.76
CA GLU A 52 -11.97 -5.62 -4.09
C GLU A 52 -12.08 -7.02 -3.43
N GLY A 53 -10.99 -7.78 -3.40
CA GLY A 53 -10.88 -9.11 -2.79
C GLY A 53 -11.57 -10.20 -3.61
N SER A 54 -11.97 -11.29 -2.92
CA SER A 54 -12.53 -12.50 -3.55
C SER A 54 -13.93 -12.31 -4.16
N SER A 55 -14.50 -11.11 -4.06
CA SER A 55 -15.75 -10.75 -4.74
C SER A 55 -15.56 -10.63 -6.26
N ARG A 56 -14.32 -10.48 -6.72
CA ARG A 56 -13.91 -10.39 -8.12
C ARG A 56 -13.17 -11.64 -8.57
N PRO A 57 -13.08 -11.88 -9.90
CA PRO A 57 -12.32 -13.01 -10.44
C PRO A 57 -10.84 -12.95 -10.04
N THR A 58 -10.23 -14.12 -9.90
CA THR A 58 -8.77 -14.23 -9.74
C THR A 58 -8.04 -13.53 -10.90
N PRO A 59 -6.95 -12.80 -10.63
CA PRO A 59 -6.11 -12.18 -11.66
C PRO A 59 -5.75 -13.12 -12.81
N ARG A 60 -5.78 -12.59 -14.05
CA ARG A 60 -5.45 -13.35 -15.27
C ARG A 60 -3.98 -13.76 -15.32
N PHE A 61 -3.13 -12.97 -14.65
CA PHE A 61 -1.71 -13.18 -14.61
C PHE A 61 -1.23 -13.15 -13.18
N ALA A 62 -0.41 -14.14 -12.82
CA ALA A 62 0.17 -14.23 -11.50
C ALA A 62 1.17 -13.08 -11.27
N THR A 63 1.06 -12.45 -10.10
CA THR A 63 2.05 -11.50 -9.60
C THR A 63 2.32 -11.80 -8.14
N ARG A 64 3.59 -11.69 -7.73
CA ARG A 64 4.05 -11.87 -6.35
C ARG A 64 5.38 -11.15 -6.15
N ALA A 65 5.67 -10.77 -4.91
CA ALA A 65 6.85 -10.00 -4.54
C ALA A 65 7.72 -10.74 -3.51
N LYS A 66 8.95 -10.27 -3.33
CA LYS A 66 9.92 -10.65 -2.31
C LYS A 66 10.39 -9.38 -1.63
N ILE A 67 10.60 -9.45 -0.33
CA ILE A 67 11.12 -8.34 0.47
C ILE A 67 12.28 -8.86 1.31
N ALA A 68 13.39 -8.13 1.28
CA ALA A 68 14.58 -8.35 2.10
C ALA A 68 15.13 -7.00 2.55
N TRP A 69 15.99 -6.97 3.57
CA TRP A 69 16.59 -5.73 4.06
C TRP A 69 18.01 -5.96 4.55
N ASP A 70 18.79 -4.90 4.66
CA ASP A 70 20.06 -4.86 5.39
C ASP A 70 20.14 -3.57 6.24
N HIS A 71 21.30 -3.21 6.76
CA HIS A 71 21.43 -1.99 7.58
C HIS A 71 21.26 -0.67 6.80
N GLU A 72 21.33 -0.70 5.48
CA GLU A 72 21.33 0.48 4.62
C GLU A 72 20.07 0.59 3.76
N ASN A 73 19.50 -0.55 3.34
CA ASN A 73 18.51 -0.62 2.28
C ASN A 73 17.37 -1.59 2.58
N LEU A 74 16.20 -1.22 2.08
CA LEU A 74 15.06 -2.10 1.87
C LEU A 74 15.03 -2.52 0.39
N TYR A 75 14.94 -3.83 0.16
CA TYR A 75 14.97 -4.45 -1.16
C TYR A 75 13.64 -5.07 -1.50
N PHE A 76 13.15 -4.78 -2.70
CA PHE A 76 11.97 -5.38 -3.28
C PHE A 76 12.32 -6.09 -4.58
N GLY A 77 11.75 -7.27 -4.78
CA GLY A 77 11.82 -7.98 -6.05
C GLY A 77 10.44 -8.51 -6.41
N ALA A 78 9.89 -8.20 -7.58
CA ALA A 78 8.59 -8.74 -7.99
C ALA A 78 8.65 -9.39 -9.36
N ILE A 79 7.86 -10.45 -9.55
CA ILE A 79 7.66 -11.11 -10.83
C ILE A 79 6.22 -10.92 -11.27
N LEU A 80 6.04 -10.38 -12.47
CA LEU A 80 4.76 -10.09 -13.09
C LEU A 80 4.63 -10.98 -14.32
N GLU A 81 3.97 -12.12 -14.16
CA GLU A 81 3.71 -13.04 -15.27
C GLU A 81 2.73 -12.42 -16.28
N GLY A 82 2.68 -12.98 -17.47
CA GLY A 82 1.73 -12.60 -18.51
C GLY A 82 2.40 -12.22 -19.83
N ASN A 83 1.64 -12.40 -20.89
CA ASN A 83 2.08 -12.17 -22.26
C ASN A 83 1.80 -10.73 -22.77
N GLU A 84 1.32 -9.85 -21.90
CA GLU A 84 0.98 -8.44 -22.18
C GLU A 84 2.06 -7.50 -21.58
N ILE A 85 3.30 -7.63 -22.05
CA ILE A 85 4.44 -6.80 -21.59
C ILE A 85 4.44 -5.48 -22.36
N TRP A 86 3.87 -4.46 -21.73
CA TRP A 86 3.52 -3.21 -22.39
C TRP A 86 3.90 -2.00 -21.53
N GLY A 87 4.56 -1.01 -22.13
CA GLY A 87 4.92 0.26 -21.50
C GLY A 87 5.44 1.28 -22.52
N ASN A 88 4.80 2.45 -22.59
CA ASN A 88 5.13 3.53 -23.51
C ASN A 88 5.88 4.68 -22.83
N ILE A 89 5.56 5.01 -21.58
CA ILE A 89 6.15 6.10 -20.81
C ILE A 89 7.64 5.86 -20.61
N THR A 90 8.44 6.91 -20.80
CA THR A 90 9.91 6.85 -20.70
C THR A 90 10.48 7.82 -19.68
N GLU A 91 9.70 8.86 -19.37
CA GLU A 91 10.05 9.95 -18.49
C GLU A 91 9.97 9.49 -17.04
N ARG A 92 11.02 9.79 -16.27
CA ARG A 92 10.97 9.74 -14.80
C ARG A 92 9.97 10.79 -14.31
N ASP A 93 9.26 10.47 -13.22
CA ASP A 93 8.28 11.34 -12.54
C ASP A 93 7.06 11.72 -13.40
N ALA A 94 6.73 10.86 -14.38
CA ALA A 94 5.45 10.88 -15.06
C ALA A 94 4.46 9.96 -14.33
N VAL A 95 3.17 10.22 -14.47
CA VAL A 95 2.10 9.36 -13.94
C VAL A 95 2.17 8.00 -14.65
N ILE A 96 2.66 6.95 -13.98
CA ILE A 96 3.09 5.69 -14.63
C ILE A 96 1.90 4.78 -14.93
N PHE A 97 0.86 4.77 -14.10
CA PHE A 97 -0.32 3.88 -14.25
C PHE A 97 -1.08 3.98 -15.59
N TYR A 98 -0.76 4.93 -16.47
CA TYR A 98 -1.26 4.91 -17.84
C TYR A 98 -0.66 3.79 -18.71
N ASP A 99 0.42 3.15 -18.26
CA ASP A 99 0.97 1.89 -18.77
C ASP A 99 0.58 0.71 -17.86
N ASN A 100 1.03 -0.51 -18.17
CA ASN A 100 1.10 -1.55 -17.14
C ASN A 100 2.28 -1.24 -16.22
N ASP A 101 2.08 -1.38 -14.92
CA ASP A 101 3.09 -1.04 -13.93
C ASP A 101 3.10 -1.97 -12.72
N PHE A 102 4.09 -1.73 -11.87
CA PHE A 102 4.22 -2.30 -10.54
C PHE A 102 4.40 -1.15 -9.55
N GLU A 103 3.66 -1.20 -8.46
CA GLU A 103 3.64 -0.13 -7.46
C GLU A 103 4.01 -0.68 -6.07
N ILE A 104 4.66 0.14 -5.26
CA ILE A 104 5.07 -0.13 -3.88
C ILE A 104 4.55 1.01 -3.00
N PHE A 105 3.87 0.65 -1.92
CA PHE A 105 3.32 1.58 -0.93
C PHE A 105 3.88 1.28 0.46
N ILE A 106 4.31 2.30 1.20
CA ILE A 106 4.98 2.14 2.50
C ILE A 106 4.53 3.20 3.50
N ASP A 107 3.87 2.77 4.58
CA ASP A 107 3.59 3.55 5.78
C ASP A 107 4.48 3.00 6.93
N PRO A 108 5.57 3.72 7.30
CA PRO A 108 6.57 3.24 8.24
C PRO A 108 6.18 3.19 9.71
N ASP A 109 5.08 3.84 10.13
CA ASP A 109 4.70 3.90 11.55
C ASP A 109 3.22 3.56 11.81
N SER A 110 2.51 3.13 10.77
CA SER A 110 1.16 2.62 10.86
C SER A 110 0.17 3.66 11.40
N ASP A 111 0.42 4.94 11.06
CA ASP A 111 -0.41 6.08 11.41
C ASP A 111 -1.40 6.48 10.29
N THR A 112 -1.28 5.84 9.12
CA THR A 112 -2.07 6.03 7.88
C THR A 112 -1.90 7.37 7.18
N GLN A 113 -0.84 8.11 7.49
CA GLN A 113 -0.44 9.37 6.87
C GLN A 113 1.02 9.32 6.42
N GLN A 114 1.46 10.35 5.70
CA GLN A 114 2.87 10.57 5.31
C GLN A 114 3.56 9.31 4.78
N TYR A 115 2.90 8.62 3.87
CA TYR A 115 3.38 7.35 3.33
C TYR A 115 3.97 7.53 1.94
N TYR A 116 4.89 6.64 1.60
CA TYR A 116 5.59 6.65 0.32
C TYR A 116 4.82 5.85 -0.70
N GLU A 117 4.90 6.30 -1.95
CA GLU A 117 4.38 5.62 -3.12
C GLU A 117 5.47 5.64 -4.20
N PHE A 118 5.63 4.49 -4.86
CA PHE A 118 6.56 4.28 -5.95
C PHE A 118 5.85 3.48 -7.03
N GLU A 119 5.90 3.93 -8.28
CA GLU A 119 5.36 3.25 -9.45
C GLU A 119 6.47 3.04 -10.47
N MET A 120 6.50 1.90 -11.17
CA MET A 120 7.40 1.68 -12.30
C MET A 120 6.81 0.80 -13.38
N ASN A 121 7.11 1.10 -14.65
CA ASN A 121 6.70 0.27 -15.78
C ASN A 121 7.82 -0.69 -16.25
N ALA A 122 7.49 -1.53 -17.22
CA ALA A 122 8.44 -2.48 -17.83
C ALA A 122 9.60 -1.82 -18.61
N LYS A 123 9.62 -0.50 -18.77
CA LYS A 123 10.78 0.25 -19.32
C LYS A 123 11.78 0.69 -18.26
N ASN A 124 11.52 0.40 -16.99
CA ASN A 124 12.26 0.95 -15.86
C ASN A 124 12.11 2.49 -15.74
N ALA A 125 11.06 3.06 -16.34
CA ALA A 125 10.62 4.43 -16.01
C ALA A 125 9.80 4.34 -14.72
N PHE A 126 10.07 5.25 -13.80
CA PHE A 126 9.46 5.22 -12.47
C PHE A 126 9.10 6.62 -11.98
N TRP A 127 8.23 6.64 -10.98
CA TRP A 127 7.81 7.82 -10.24
C TRP A 127 7.76 7.47 -8.76
N ASP A 128 8.35 8.30 -7.92
CA ASP A 128 8.25 8.24 -6.46
C ASP A 128 7.68 9.53 -5.89
N LEU A 129 6.92 9.40 -4.81
CA LEU A 129 6.31 10.52 -4.13
C LEU A 129 6.07 10.23 -2.65
N LEU A 130 5.89 11.31 -1.89
CA LEU A 130 5.35 11.28 -0.54
C LEU A 130 3.90 11.75 -0.59
N LEU A 131 2.99 10.93 -0.09
CA LEU A 131 1.58 11.31 0.04
C LEU A 131 1.30 11.72 1.48
N THR A 132 0.90 12.99 1.68
CA THR A 132 0.75 13.55 3.03
C THR A 132 -0.29 12.85 3.89
N LYS A 133 -1.34 12.31 3.25
CA LYS A 133 -2.39 11.44 3.79
C LYS A 133 -3.25 10.93 2.64
N ALA A 134 -4.22 10.04 2.90
CA ALA A 134 -5.09 9.53 1.85
C ALA A 134 -5.81 10.63 1.06
N TYR A 135 -6.00 10.43 -0.25
CA TYR A 135 -6.66 11.40 -1.13
C TYR A 135 -8.08 11.76 -0.66
N HIS A 136 -8.80 10.79 -0.11
CA HIS A 136 -10.14 11.01 0.43
C HIS A 136 -10.16 11.88 1.70
N ASP A 137 -9.01 12.00 2.40
CA ASP A 137 -8.79 12.93 3.52
C ASP A 137 -8.16 14.28 3.08
N GLY A 138 -8.17 14.57 1.77
CA GLY A 138 -7.59 15.79 1.21
C GLY A 138 -6.06 15.77 1.08
N GLY A 139 -5.47 14.57 1.06
CA GLY A 139 -4.06 14.34 0.79
C GLY A 139 -3.60 14.97 -0.52
N LYS A 140 -2.32 15.37 -0.55
CA LYS A 140 -1.68 15.88 -1.76
C LYS A 140 -0.39 15.12 -2.02
N PRO A 141 -0.15 14.70 -3.27
CA PRO A 141 1.10 14.05 -3.61
C PRO A 141 2.18 15.12 -3.69
N VAL A 142 3.28 14.91 -2.98
CA VAL A 142 4.46 15.78 -3.03
C VAL A 142 5.37 15.25 -4.13
N ASN A 143 5.04 15.57 -5.38
CA ASN A 143 5.75 15.07 -6.56
C ASN A 143 7.23 15.50 -6.66
N ALA A 144 7.64 16.50 -5.86
CA ALA A 144 9.02 16.96 -5.80
C ALA A 144 9.86 16.18 -4.76
N PHE A 145 9.23 15.28 -4.01
CA PHE A 145 9.93 14.36 -3.13
C PHE A 145 10.58 13.26 -3.99
N ASP A 146 11.82 12.92 -3.67
CA ASP A 146 12.56 11.82 -4.29
C ASP A 146 13.09 10.91 -3.18
N ILE A 147 12.97 9.59 -3.37
CA ILE A 147 13.70 8.59 -2.59
C ILE A 147 15.18 8.67 -3.00
N LYS A 148 15.94 9.47 -2.27
CA LYS A 148 17.36 9.70 -2.59
C LYS A 148 18.14 8.39 -2.54
N GLY A 149 18.88 8.13 -3.60
CA GLY A 149 19.69 6.92 -3.74
C GLY A 149 18.89 5.67 -4.17
N ILE A 150 17.62 5.83 -4.55
CA ILE A 150 16.85 4.73 -5.14
C ILE A 150 17.56 4.12 -6.36
N ARG A 151 17.52 2.80 -6.46
CA ARG A 151 18.07 2.06 -7.61
C ARG A 151 17.05 1.05 -8.11
N THR A 152 16.86 0.99 -9.42
CA THR A 152 15.83 0.14 -10.04
C THR A 152 16.39 -0.60 -11.25
N ALA A 153 15.90 -1.82 -11.49
CA ALA A 153 16.14 -2.56 -12.71
C ALA A 153 14.94 -3.41 -13.11
N VAL A 154 14.83 -3.66 -14.41
CA VAL A 154 13.81 -4.52 -15.02
C VAL A 154 14.48 -5.61 -15.84
N HIS A 155 14.00 -6.83 -15.68
CA HIS A 155 14.28 -7.94 -16.59
C HIS A 155 13.00 -8.36 -17.33
N ILE A 156 13.12 -8.74 -18.60
CA ILE A 156 12.01 -9.19 -19.45
C ILE A 156 12.36 -10.55 -20.07
N ASP A 157 11.50 -11.55 -19.85
CA ASP A 157 11.47 -12.77 -20.64
C ASP A 157 10.36 -12.65 -21.69
N GLY A 158 10.77 -12.21 -22.87
CA GLY A 158 9.90 -11.75 -23.94
C GLY A 158 10.49 -10.54 -24.66
N LYS A 159 9.62 -9.69 -25.20
CA LYS A 159 10.01 -8.44 -25.84
C LYS A 159 8.97 -7.35 -25.56
N LEU A 160 9.44 -6.27 -24.94
CA LEU A 160 8.64 -5.10 -24.62
C LEU A 160 7.89 -4.57 -25.86
N ASN A 161 6.59 -4.31 -25.71
CA ASN A 161 5.72 -3.72 -26.73
C ASN A 161 5.61 -4.54 -28.04
N ASP A 162 5.99 -5.81 -28.03
CA ASP A 162 5.87 -6.71 -29.19
C ASP A 162 4.88 -7.85 -28.87
N PRO A 163 3.60 -7.73 -29.27
CA PRO A 163 2.60 -8.76 -29.02
C PRO A 163 2.84 -10.07 -29.78
N ASN A 164 3.75 -10.09 -30.76
CA ASN A 164 4.07 -11.30 -31.52
C ASN A 164 5.25 -12.09 -30.94
N ALA A 165 5.94 -11.53 -29.94
CA ALA A 165 7.01 -12.22 -29.24
C ALA A 165 6.48 -13.29 -28.27
N GLU A 166 7.33 -14.24 -27.90
CA GLU A 166 7.05 -15.22 -26.86
C GLU A 166 7.18 -14.56 -25.48
N ASN A 167 6.21 -13.72 -25.12
CA ASN A 167 6.19 -12.99 -23.85
C ASN A 167 5.73 -13.89 -22.70
N LYS A 168 6.50 -13.92 -21.61
CA LYS A 168 6.23 -14.76 -20.43
C LYS A 168 6.03 -13.95 -19.17
N PHE A 169 6.98 -13.07 -18.86
CA PHE A 169 6.93 -12.23 -17.67
C PHE A 169 7.92 -11.07 -17.79
N TRP A 170 7.78 -10.12 -16.88
CA TRP A 170 8.84 -9.19 -16.52
C TRP A 170 9.02 -9.19 -15.01
N SER A 171 10.22 -8.89 -14.55
CA SER A 171 10.55 -8.80 -13.14
C SER A 171 11.25 -7.49 -12.86
N VAL A 172 11.09 -7.02 -11.63
CA VAL A 172 11.65 -5.78 -11.14
C VAL A 172 12.51 -6.03 -9.91
N GLU A 173 13.54 -5.22 -9.76
CA GLU A 173 14.26 -5.04 -8.51
C GLU A 173 14.25 -3.56 -8.16
N VAL A 174 13.91 -3.23 -6.91
CA VAL A 174 13.88 -1.87 -6.38
C VAL A 174 14.64 -1.86 -5.06
N VAL A 175 15.61 -0.95 -4.94
CA VAL A 175 16.39 -0.73 -3.72
C VAL A 175 16.11 0.67 -3.20
N MET A 176 15.58 0.76 -1.98
CA MET A 176 15.27 2.01 -1.32
C MET A 176 16.14 2.20 -0.07
N PRO A 177 16.99 3.23 0.00
CA PRO A 177 17.80 3.50 1.19
C PRO A 177 16.96 3.90 2.40
N PHE A 178 17.28 3.36 3.58
CA PHE A 178 16.61 3.72 4.83
C PHE A 178 16.84 5.18 5.21
N THR A 179 17.96 5.78 4.80
CA THR A 179 18.23 7.21 5.04
C THR A 179 17.09 8.12 4.58
N THR A 180 16.34 7.73 3.56
CA THR A 180 15.17 8.47 3.07
C THR A 180 13.86 7.94 3.67
N LEU A 181 13.70 6.62 3.77
CA LEU A 181 12.45 6.00 4.26
C LEU A 181 12.20 6.24 5.76
N MET A 182 13.23 6.56 6.54
CA MET A 182 13.09 6.88 7.96
C MET A 182 12.62 8.34 8.18
N GLU A 183 12.69 9.23 7.18
CA GLU A 183 12.40 10.67 7.37
C GLU A 183 10.96 10.93 7.86
N CYS A 184 9.99 10.13 7.41
CA CYS A 184 8.60 10.24 7.82
C CYS A 184 8.19 9.24 8.92
N SER A 185 9.13 8.45 9.43
CA SER A 185 8.86 7.51 10.52
C SER A 185 8.85 8.21 11.88
N SER A 186 8.01 7.74 12.80
CA SER A 186 8.13 8.05 14.24
C SER A 186 9.51 7.74 14.86
N LYS A 187 10.34 6.92 14.20
CA LYS A 187 11.74 6.64 14.56
C LYS A 187 12.75 7.34 13.65
N SER A 188 12.49 8.57 13.21
CA SER A 188 13.35 9.29 12.25
C SER A 188 14.80 9.54 12.70
N ASP A 189 15.10 9.47 13.99
CA ASP A 189 16.47 9.52 14.52
C ASP A 189 17.24 8.19 14.38
N CYS A 190 16.56 7.11 13.98
CA CYS A 190 17.17 5.79 13.75
C CYS A 190 17.63 5.65 12.29
N ALA A 191 18.75 4.96 12.08
CA ALA A 191 19.29 4.73 10.74
C ALA A 191 18.49 3.70 9.93
N CYS A 192 17.93 2.70 10.60
CA CYS A 192 17.10 1.64 10.03
C CYS A 192 16.14 1.09 11.10
N PRO A 193 15.14 0.26 10.73
CA PRO A 193 14.32 -0.49 11.66
C PRO A 193 15.13 -1.50 12.49
N ASP A 194 14.60 -1.83 13.66
CA ASP A 194 15.09 -2.93 14.49
C ASP A 194 14.43 -4.26 14.11
N ILE A 195 15.08 -5.39 14.42
CA ILE A 195 14.43 -6.70 14.31
C ILE A 195 13.17 -6.72 15.17
N GLY A 196 12.04 -7.10 14.57
CA GLY A 196 10.72 -7.14 15.21
C GLY A 196 9.87 -5.90 14.97
N ASP A 197 10.45 -4.80 14.46
CA ASP A 197 9.65 -3.69 13.96
C ASP A 197 8.80 -4.16 12.77
N TYR A 198 7.67 -3.47 12.53
CA TYR A 198 6.85 -3.68 11.35
C TYR A 198 6.45 -2.37 10.72
N TRP A 199 6.32 -2.39 9.40
CA TRP A 199 5.70 -1.31 8.62
C TRP A 199 4.45 -1.83 7.92
N ARG A 200 3.57 -0.90 7.54
CA ARG A 200 2.42 -1.20 6.68
C ARG A 200 2.89 -1.06 5.23
N MET A 201 2.75 -2.11 4.43
CA MET A 201 3.15 -2.07 3.03
C MET A 201 2.12 -2.73 2.12
N ASN A 202 2.02 -2.25 0.89
CA ASN A 202 1.26 -2.94 -0.14
C ASN A 202 2.00 -2.89 -1.48
N PHE A 203 1.59 -3.78 -2.37
CA PHE A 203 2.10 -3.86 -3.72
C PHE A 203 0.92 -3.96 -4.66
N SER A 204 1.03 -3.32 -5.81
CA SER A 204 -0.01 -3.31 -6.84
C SER A 204 0.61 -3.61 -8.19
N ARG A 205 -0.23 -4.19 -9.05
CA ARG A 205 -0.03 -4.26 -10.49
C ARG A 205 -1.23 -3.61 -11.13
N VAL A 206 -1.00 -2.52 -11.85
CA VAL A 206 -1.98 -2.01 -12.80
C VAL A 206 -1.83 -2.79 -14.11
N GLN A 207 -2.92 -3.45 -14.52
CA GLN A 207 -2.98 -4.20 -15.77
C GLN A 207 -4.09 -3.68 -16.67
N TRP A 208 -3.72 -2.99 -17.74
CA TRP A 208 -4.67 -2.59 -18.77
C TRP A 208 -5.14 -3.76 -19.60
N LYS A 209 -6.44 -3.75 -19.92
CA LYS A 209 -7.03 -4.67 -20.90
C LYS A 209 -6.67 -4.16 -22.28
N VAL A 210 -5.89 -4.92 -23.03
CA VAL A 210 -5.43 -4.53 -24.37
C VAL A 210 -5.99 -5.45 -25.46
N ASN A 211 -6.02 -4.92 -26.69
CA ASN A 211 -6.18 -5.66 -27.93
C ASN A 211 -4.89 -5.54 -28.74
N VAL A 212 -4.68 -6.43 -29.71
CA VAL A 212 -3.60 -6.32 -30.69
C VAL A 212 -4.17 -5.75 -31.98
N GLU A 213 -3.71 -4.56 -32.36
CA GLU A 213 -4.09 -3.88 -33.60
C GLU A 213 -2.82 -3.47 -34.34
N ASN A 214 -2.70 -3.87 -35.61
CA ASN A 214 -1.52 -3.60 -36.45
C ASN A 214 -0.18 -3.98 -35.78
N GLY A 215 -0.16 -5.07 -34.98
CA GLY A 215 1.02 -5.54 -34.28
C GLY A 215 1.40 -4.71 -33.04
N GLN A 216 0.49 -3.88 -32.51
CA GLN A 216 0.69 -3.08 -31.30
C GLN A 216 -0.40 -3.34 -30.27
N TYR A 217 -0.07 -3.16 -29.00
CA TYR A 217 -1.06 -3.14 -27.91
C TYR A 217 -1.86 -1.84 -27.94
N VAL A 218 -3.18 -1.94 -27.90
CA VAL A 218 -4.11 -0.80 -27.82
C VAL A 218 -5.08 -1.05 -26.67
N LYS A 219 -5.25 -0.07 -25.78
CA LYS A 219 -6.22 -0.16 -24.68
C LYS A 219 -7.62 -0.46 -25.21
N ARG A 220 -8.24 -1.50 -24.66
CA ARG A 220 -9.57 -1.94 -25.04
C ARG A 220 -10.60 -0.86 -24.68
N ARG A 221 -11.57 -0.68 -25.56
CA ARG A 221 -12.69 0.25 -25.37
C ARG A 221 -13.98 -0.52 -25.20
N ASP A 222 -14.89 0.05 -24.42
CA ASP A 222 -16.26 -0.42 -24.32
C ASP A 222 -16.95 -0.32 -25.71
N PRO A 223 -17.61 -1.38 -26.19
CA PRO A 223 -18.18 -1.40 -27.53
C PRO A 223 -19.33 -0.40 -27.71
N VAL A 224 -20.02 -0.01 -26.63
CA VAL A 224 -21.17 0.91 -26.65
C VAL A 224 -20.72 2.34 -26.40
N THR A 225 -20.07 2.61 -25.26
CA THR A 225 -19.69 3.97 -24.84
C THR A 225 -18.44 4.49 -25.52
N LYS A 226 -17.61 3.61 -26.10
CA LYS A 226 -16.30 3.90 -26.70
C LYS A 226 -15.24 4.42 -25.71
N ASN A 227 -15.57 4.50 -24.43
CA ASN A 227 -14.62 4.82 -23.37
C ASN A 227 -13.60 3.69 -23.22
N ILE A 228 -12.39 4.05 -22.79
CA ILE A 228 -11.39 3.05 -22.42
C ILE A 228 -11.94 2.25 -21.23
N LEU A 229 -11.81 0.92 -21.29
CA LEU A 229 -12.18 0.07 -20.16
C LEU A 229 -11.21 0.33 -19.01
N PRO A 230 -11.67 0.28 -17.75
CA PRO A 230 -10.79 0.44 -16.61
C PRO A 230 -9.74 -0.66 -16.59
N GLU A 231 -8.57 -0.29 -16.09
CA GLU A 231 -7.51 -1.18 -15.68
C GLU A 231 -7.97 -2.19 -14.64
N ASP A 232 -7.29 -3.33 -14.59
CA ASP A 232 -7.39 -4.25 -13.46
C ASP A 232 -6.35 -3.83 -12.41
N ASN A 233 -6.75 -3.71 -11.15
CA ASN A 233 -5.88 -3.40 -10.03
C ASN A 233 -5.69 -4.65 -9.18
N TRP A 234 -4.52 -5.29 -9.27
CA TRP A 234 -4.22 -6.52 -8.54
C TRP A 234 -3.17 -6.25 -7.47
N VAL A 235 -3.46 -6.63 -6.24
CA VAL A 235 -2.70 -6.19 -5.06
C VAL A 235 -2.36 -7.36 -4.15
N TRP A 236 -1.29 -7.22 -3.38
CA TRP A 236 -0.93 -8.21 -2.36
C TRP A 236 -1.94 -8.23 -1.20
N SER A 237 -2.28 -7.06 -0.65
CA SER A 237 -3.31 -6.90 0.37
C SER A 237 -4.54 -6.20 -0.23
N PRO A 238 -5.69 -6.88 -0.40
CA PRO A 238 -6.90 -6.24 -0.91
C PRO A 238 -7.41 -5.17 0.07
N THR A 239 -7.92 -4.06 -0.46
CA THR A 239 -8.51 -2.98 0.36
C THR A 239 -10.03 -3.08 0.44
N GLY A 240 -10.66 -3.87 -0.44
CA GLY A 240 -12.12 -4.03 -0.48
C GLY A 240 -12.85 -2.88 -1.17
N VAL A 241 -12.12 -1.95 -1.78
CA VAL A 241 -12.63 -0.84 -2.58
C VAL A 241 -11.64 -0.60 -3.71
N ILE A 242 -12.06 -0.03 -4.85
CA ILE A 242 -11.14 0.36 -5.93
C ILE A 242 -10.41 1.64 -5.53
N ASN A 243 -9.57 1.53 -4.51
CA ASN A 243 -8.71 2.59 -3.97
C ASN A 243 -7.60 1.95 -3.13
N ILE A 244 -6.35 2.08 -3.57
CA ILE A 244 -5.19 1.54 -2.85
C ILE A 244 -4.81 2.39 -1.63
N HIS A 245 -5.20 3.67 -1.60
CA HIS A 245 -4.90 4.63 -0.54
C HIS A 245 -5.78 4.46 0.70
N TYR A 246 -5.85 3.22 1.18
CA TYR A 246 -6.43 2.79 2.46
C TYR A 246 -5.31 2.08 3.25
N PRO A 247 -4.31 2.82 3.80
CA PRO A 247 -3.15 2.21 4.47
C PRO A 247 -3.51 1.33 5.66
N GLU A 248 -4.67 1.59 6.29
CA GLU A 248 -5.24 0.75 7.32
C GLU A 248 -5.51 -0.69 6.83
N MET A 249 -5.64 -0.93 5.51
CA MET A 249 -5.88 -2.26 4.92
C MET A 249 -4.63 -2.92 4.32
N TRP A 250 -3.46 -2.28 4.38
CA TRP A 250 -2.22 -2.81 3.81
C TRP A 250 -1.68 -4.03 4.58
N GLY A 251 -0.67 -4.71 4.05
CA GLY A 251 -0.03 -5.83 4.74
C GLY A 251 0.90 -5.37 5.86
N PHE A 252 1.22 -6.28 6.79
CA PHE A 252 2.24 -6.06 7.82
C PHE A 252 3.55 -6.69 7.38
N VAL A 253 4.60 -5.88 7.21
CA VAL A 253 5.94 -6.35 6.87
C VAL A 253 6.83 -6.18 8.09
N PHE A 254 7.18 -7.30 8.73
CA PHE A 254 8.07 -7.35 9.87
C PHE A 254 9.53 -7.47 9.43
N PHE A 255 10.41 -6.69 10.04
CA PHE A 255 11.85 -6.79 9.86
C PHE A 255 12.37 -7.95 10.70
N ALA A 256 12.75 -9.04 10.03
CA ALA A 256 13.21 -10.27 10.65
C ALA A 256 14.74 -10.42 10.53
N ASP A 257 15.31 -11.32 11.33
CA ASP A 257 16.70 -11.74 11.16
C ASP A 257 16.90 -12.57 9.86
N GLU A 258 18.13 -13.04 9.62
CA GLU A 258 18.48 -13.86 8.45
C GLU A 258 17.67 -15.16 8.33
N THR A 259 17.21 -15.71 9.45
CA THR A 259 16.45 -16.95 9.47
C THR A 259 14.99 -16.73 9.05
N GLY A 260 14.49 -15.50 9.25
CA GLY A 260 13.08 -15.17 9.06
C GLY A 260 12.15 -15.85 10.06
N ASN A 261 12.69 -16.41 11.15
CA ASN A 261 11.91 -17.04 12.21
C ASN A 261 11.55 -15.98 13.25
N GLY A 262 10.30 -16.02 13.70
CA GLY A 262 9.78 -15.12 14.73
C GLY A 262 8.28 -15.33 14.91
N ASP A 263 7.75 -14.79 16.00
CA ASP A 263 6.31 -14.66 16.18
C ASP A 263 5.84 -13.35 15.54
N PHE A 264 5.57 -13.42 14.23
CA PHE A 264 5.08 -12.29 13.46
C PHE A 264 3.56 -12.35 13.40
N SER A 265 2.91 -11.64 14.31
CA SER A 265 1.45 -11.52 14.36
C SER A 265 1.05 -10.06 14.44
N ILE A 266 -0.11 -9.75 13.85
CA ILE A 266 -0.68 -8.40 13.88
C ILE A 266 -0.86 -7.98 15.34
N PRO A 267 -0.26 -6.86 15.79
CA PRO A 267 -0.41 -6.41 17.16
C PRO A 267 -1.87 -6.18 17.53
N GLN A 268 -2.25 -6.51 18.76
CA GLN A 268 -3.65 -6.39 19.20
C GLN A 268 -4.17 -4.94 19.15
N ASP A 269 -3.29 -3.96 19.29
CA ASP A 269 -3.62 -2.54 19.16
C ASP A 269 -4.07 -2.16 17.74
N GLU A 270 -3.57 -2.84 16.70
CA GLU A 270 -4.00 -2.60 15.33
C GLU A 270 -5.46 -3.00 15.12
N TYR A 271 -5.91 -4.10 15.74
CA TYR A 271 -7.34 -4.45 15.75
C TYR A 271 -8.20 -3.39 16.47
N ARG A 272 -7.67 -2.74 17.52
CA ARG A 272 -8.35 -1.61 18.17
C ARG A 272 -8.37 -0.36 17.28
N LYS A 273 -7.29 -0.07 16.55
CA LYS A 273 -7.28 1.00 15.54
C LYS A 273 -8.33 0.77 14.45
N ILE A 274 -8.59 -0.48 14.05
CA ILE A 274 -9.68 -0.81 13.12
C ILE A 274 -11.07 -0.56 13.72
N ILE A 275 -11.26 -0.78 15.01
CA ILE A 275 -12.51 -0.38 15.70
C ILE A 275 -12.69 1.14 15.61
N LEU A 276 -11.63 1.92 15.88
CA LEU A 276 -11.66 3.38 15.72
C LEU A 276 -11.95 3.79 14.27
N ARG A 277 -11.40 3.06 13.29
CA ARG A 277 -11.63 3.29 11.85
C ARG A 277 -13.09 3.07 11.44
N GLN A 278 -13.81 2.15 12.09
CA GLN A 278 -15.24 2.00 11.83
C GLN A 278 -16.04 3.24 12.24
N ILE A 279 -15.68 3.88 13.36
CA ILE A 279 -16.26 5.18 13.75
C ILE A 279 -15.91 6.26 12.72
N TYR A 280 -14.70 6.22 12.17
CA TYR A 280 -14.28 7.16 11.13
C TYR A 280 -15.16 7.09 9.88
N TYR A 281 -15.40 5.89 9.33
CA TYR A 281 -16.28 5.75 8.17
C TYR A 281 -17.71 6.21 8.48
N LEU A 282 -18.25 5.84 9.66
CA LEU A 282 -19.57 6.27 10.08
C LEU A 282 -19.65 7.81 10.19
N GLN A 283 -18.64 8.46 10.75
CA GLN A 283 -18.61 9.93 10.86
C GLN A 283 -18.55 10.60 9.50
N SER A 284 -17.78 10.06 8.56
CA SER A 284 -17.71 10.58 7.18
C SER A 284 -19.06 10.46 6.48
N HIS A 285 -19.75 9.32 6.62
CA HIS A 285 -21.10 9.12 6.07
C HIS A 285 -22.13 10.05 6.72
N TYR A 286 -22.07 10.17 8.04
CA TYR A 286 -22.95 11.05 8.80
C TYR A 286 -22.78 12.52 8.42
N LEU A 287 -21.53 12.96 8.20
CA LEU A 287 -21.21 14.30 7.72
C LEU A 287 -21.80 14.57 6.34
N GLU A 288 -21.70 13.63 5.41
CA GLU A 288 -22.31 13.76 4.07
C GLU A 288 -23.83 13.86 4.14
N ASP A 289 -24.47 13.08 5.02
CA ASP A 289 -25.93 13.03 5.14
C ASP A 289 -26.51 14.23 5.92
N HIS A 290 -25.78 14.77 6.91
CA HIS A 290 -26.31 15.76 7.87
C HIS A 290 -25.60 17.12 7.83
N GLY A 291 -24.44 17.21 7.18
CA GLY A 291 -23.63 18.43 7.09
C GLY A 291 -22.87 18.80 8.37
N HIS A 292 -22.84 17.91 9.37
CA HIS A 292 -22.01 18.03 10.58
C HIS A 292 -21.63 16.66 11.13
N TYR A 293 -20.61 16.58 11.99
CA TYR A 293 -20.27 15.36 12.70
C TYR A 293 -21.27 15.05 13.83
N ALA A 294 -21.47 13.76 14.11
CA ALA A 294 -22.25 13.32 15.26
C ALA A 294 -21.49 13.59 16.56
N LYS A 295 -22.20 13.99 17.62
CA LYS A 295 -21.63 14.32 18.93
C LYS A 295 -21.56 13.13 19.88
N THR A 296 -22.32 12.08 19.61
CA THR A 296 -22.38 10.86 20.43
C THR A 296 -22.40 9.62 19.55
N LEU A 297 -21.97 8.48 20.11
CA LEU A 297 -22.03 7.19 19.41
C LEU A 297 -23.47 6.74 19.12
N GLU A 298 -24.42 7.12 19.99
CA GLU A 298 -25.85 6.86 19.79
C GLU A 298 -26.40 7.66 18.61
N GLU A 299 -26.10 8.96 18.53
CA GLU A 299 -26.47 9.82 17.40
C GLU A 299 -25.88 9.29 16.08
N LEU A 300 -24.64 8.80 16.13
CA LEU A 300 -23.95 8.21 14.98
C LEU A 300 -24.57 6.88 14.51
N GLY A 301 -25.42 6.25 15.33
CA GLY A 301 -25.92 4.90 15.08
C GLY A 301 -24.83 3.83 15.15
N ALA A 302 -23.77 4.08 15.93
CA ALA A 302 -22.64 3.18 16.04
C ALA A 302 -23.04 1.86 16.73
N PRO A 303 -22.57 0.70 16.24
CA PRO A 303 -22.84 -0.58 16.90
C PRO A 303 -22.12 -0.67 18.25
N ALA A 304 -22.47 -1.67 19.05
CA ALA A 304 -21.73 -1.98 20.26
C ALA A 304 -20.34 -2.56 19.90
N PHE A 305 -19.30 -2.05 20.55
CA PHE A 305 -17.92 -2.49 20.37
C PHE A 305 -17.40 -3.24 21.60
N PRO A 306 -16.40 -4.14 21.44
CA PRO A 306 -15.81 -4.89 22.55
C PRO A 306 -14.87 -4.05 23.43
N VAL A 307 -14.79 -2.75 23.21
CA VAL A 307 -13.96 -1.79 23.94
C VAL A 307 -14.75 -0.51 24.16
N GLU A 308 -14.52 0.14 25.30
CA GLU A 308 -15.10 1.45 25.58
C GLU A 308 -14.47 2.51 24.66
N LEU A 309 -15.32 3.24 23.94
CA LEU A 309 -14.93 4.29 23.01
C LEU A 309 -15.28 5.65 23.59
N ASN A 310 -14.34 6.58 23.53
CA ASN A 310 -14.55 8.00 23.84
C ASN A 310 -14.55 8.80 22.54
N LEU A 311 -15.64 9.53 22.28
CA LEU A 311 -15.81 10.40 21.12
C LEU A 311 -15.89 11.86 21.56
N GLU A 312 -14.94 12.67 21.12
CA GLU A 312 -14.87 14.11 21.36
C GLU A 312 -15.10 14.84 20.04
N THR A 313 -16.26 15.52 19.89
CA THR A 313 -16.64 16.20 18.65
C THR A 313 -16.73 17.71 18.83
N THR A 314 -16.20 18.46 17.87
CA THR A 314 -16.35 19.92 17.73
C THR A 314 -17.12 20.25 16.45
N SER A 315 -17.31 21.54 16.13
CA SER A 315 -17.95 21.94 14.88
C SER A 315 -17.11 21.67 13.62
N LEU A 316 -15.82 21.36 13.76
CA LEU A 316 -14.88 21.23 12.63
C LEU A 316 -14.17 19.88 12.54
N THR A 317 -14.10 19.13 13.64
CA THR A 317 -13.33 17.89 13.75
C THR A 317 -13.87 17.03 14.88
N TYR A 318 -13.42 15.78 14.94
CA TYR A 318 -13.62 14.86 16.06
C TYR A 318 -12.36 14.04 16.33
N ILE A 319 -12.30 13.50 17.54
CA ILE A 319 -11.33 12.48 17.94
C ILE A 319 -12.11 11.31 18.52
N VAL A 320 -11.81 10.10 18.06
CA VAL A 320 -12.27 8.86 18.70
C VAL A 320 -11.08 8.18 19.35
N SER A 321 -11.26 7.65 20.55
CA SER A 321 -10.17 7.04 21.32
C SER A 321 -10.63 5.84 22.14
N CYS A 322 -9.69 4.98 22.49
CA CYS A 322 -9.91 3.85 23.38
C CYS A 322 -8.60 3.50 24.12
N PRO A 323 -8.65 2.77 25.25
CA PRO A 323 -7.44 2.25 25.88
C PRO A 323 -6.62 1.38 24.92
N ASP A 324 -5.31 1.27 25.14
CA ASP A 324 -4.46 0.26 24.47
C ASP A 324 -4.66 -1.14 25.09
N THR A 325 -4.18 -2.18 24.42
CA THR A 325 -4.44 -3.58 24.80
C THR A 325 -3.79 -4.00 26.10
N VAL A 326 -2.73 -3.30 26.53
CA VAL A 326 -2.01 -3.54 27.78
C VAL A 326 -2.50 -2.68 28.95
N GLY A 327 -3.38 -1.69 28.69
CA GLY A 327 -3.97 -0.80 29.70
C GLY A 327 -3.05 0.32 30.20
N THR A 328 -2.03 0.68 29.42
CA THR A 328 -1.00 1.66 29.80
C THR A 328 -1.11 2.99 29.06
N GLY A 329 -1.86 3.03 27.96
CA GLY A 329 -1.97 4.20 27.10
C GLY A 329 -3.32 4.30 26.41
N THR A 330 -3.45 5.31 25.55
CA THR A 330 -4.67 5.59 24.79
C THR A 330 -4.39 5.59 23.29
N LEU A 331 -5.09 4.73 22.56
CA LEU A 331 -5.14 4.79 21.10
C LEU A 331 -6.13 5.88 20.67
N TYR A 332 -5.80 6.62 19.62
CA TYR A 332 -6.67 7.63 19.04
C TYR A 332 -6.78 7.48 17.52
N LEU A 333 -7.84 8.07 16.97
CA LEU A 333 -7.99 8.37 15.55
C LEU A 333 -8.62 9.75 15.39
N LEU A 334 -8.08 10.54 14.48
CA LEU A 334 -8.55 11.90 14.14
C LEU A 334 -9.47 11.89 12.92
N SER A 335 -10.24 12.97 12.75
CA SER A 335 -11.18 13.11 11.62
C SER A 335 -10.56 13.11 10.23
N ASP A 336 -9.23 13.20 10.11
CA ASP A 336 -8.48 13.12 8.84
C ASP A 336 -7.71 11.80 8.70
N GLY A 337 -8.17 10.78 9.42
CA GLY A 337 -7.71 9.42 9.31
C GLY A 337 -6.45 9.09 10.12
N LYS A 338 -5.67 10.07 10.61
CA LYS A 338 -4.47 9.79 11.42
C LYS A 338 -4.83 8.97 12.65
N CYS A 339 -4.08 7.90 12.92
CA CYS A 339 -4.23 7.14 14.15
C CYS A 339 -2.88 6.92 14.86
N GLY A 340 -2.92 6.54 16.13
CA GLY A 340 -1.69 6.35 16.89
C GLY A 340 -1.93 6.23 18.39
N ARG A 341 -0.86 6.38 19.17
CA ARG A 341 -0.90 6.46 20.63
C ARG A 341 -0.81 7.91 21.07
N LYS A 342 -1.70 8.32 21.98
CA LYS A 342 -1.79 9.69 22.47
C LYS A 342 -0.50 10.15 23.16
N GLU A 343 0.22 9.20 23.75
CA GLU A 343 1.48 9.43 24.44
C GLU A 343 2.58 9.91 23.48
N ASP A 344 2.51 9.51 22.20
CA ASP A 344 3.49 9.92 21.19
C ASP A 344 3.24 11.36 20.69
N LEU A 345 2.00 11.86 20.76
CA LEU A 345 1.68 13.27 20.47
C LEU A 345 2.38 14.23 21.43
N SER A 346 2.62 13.81 22.68
CA SER A 346 3.23 14.66 23.71
C SER A 346 4.72 14.91 23.48
N LYS A 347 5.38 14.11 22.64
CA LYS A 347 6.80 14.26 22.28
C LYS A 347 7.04 15.27 21.15
N THR A 348 5.98 15.65 20.44
CA THR A 348 6.06 16.59 19.30
C THR A 348 5.91 18.06 19.72
N ILE A 349 5.61 18.32 21.00
CA ILE A 349 5.49 19.68 21.56
C ILE A 349 6.57 19.87 22.63
N LEU A 350 7.84 19.94 22.23
CA LEU A 350 8.91 20.58 23.04
C LEU A 350 10.06 21.04 22.15
#